data_AF-A0A6S7ZZR7-F1
#
_entry.id   AF-A0A6S7ZZR7-F1
#
_cell.length_a   1.000
_cell.length_b   1.000
_cell.length_c   1.000
_cell.angle_alpha   90.00
_cell.angle_beta   90.00
_cell.angle_gamma   90.00
#
_symmetry.space_group_name_H-M   'P 1'
#
loop_
_entity.id
_entity.type
_entity.pdbx_description
1 polymer ?
#
loop_
_entity_poly.entity_id
_entity_poly.type
_entity_poly.pdbx_seq_one_letter_code
_entity_poly.pdbx_strand_id
1 'polypeptide(L)'
;MPWETGVNSIALDETGYIIYYASTLEDKLFTVPTKLIRKPSISTEEVEAHVFAGGPKTVSESIVTDKYGRIFLTDFEHSSIAIIETNNAWNLKNLIQDEILRWPYGISIANGYLYVTCSAFNHLIDDNVTGHEPFHIVKINIQAIDSTNTIKEL
;
A
#
# COMPACT_ATOMS: atom_id res chain seq x y z
N MET A 1 16.78 -16.87 -0.75
CA MET A 1 15.58 -17.58 -1.24
C MET A 1 14.92 -16.70 -2.28
N PRO A 2 14.52 -17.16 -3.48
CA PRO A 2 13.62 -16.34 -4.30
C PRO A 2 12.25 -16.40 -3.62
N TRP A 3 11.74 -15.25 -3.21
CA TRP A 3 10.43 -15.14 -2.57
C TRP A 3 9.39 -15.14 -3.69
N GLU A 4 8.58 -16.19 -3.80
CA GLU A 4 7.35 -16.12 -4.60
C GLU A 4 6.32 -15.36 -3.78
N THR A 5 6.04 -14.12 -4.17
CA THR A 5 5.08 -13.26 -3.47
C THR A 5 3.73 -13.27 -4.18
N GLY A 6 2.67 -13.61 -3.46
CA GLY A 6 1.29 -13.46 -3.94
C GLY A 6 0.76 -12.03 -3.79
N VAL A 7 -0.54 -11.85 -4.04
CA VAL A 7 -1.26 -10.59 -3.78
C VAL A 7 -1.23 -10.28 -2.29
N ASN A 8 -0.77 -9.07 -1.94
CA ASN A 8 -0.70 -8.59 -0.56
C ASN A 8 -1.27 -7.17 -0.46
N SER A 9 -0.86 -6.31 -1.40
CA SER A 9 -1.48 -5.00 -1.61
C SER A 9 -2.89 -5.18 -2.18
N ILE A 10 -3.91 -4.82 -1.41
CA ILE A 10 -5.31 -4.78 -1.85
C ILE A 10 -6.07 -3.63 -1.18
N ALA A 11 -6.82 -2.85 -1.95
CA ALA A 11 -7.70 -1.80 -1.43
C ALA A 11 -8.92 -1.59 -2.34
N LEU A 12 -10.01 -1.09 -1.77
CA LEU A 12 -11.18 -0.63 -2.53
C LEU A 12 -11.03 0.86 -2.86
N ASP A 13 -11.63 1.32 -3.94
CA ASP A 13 -11.90 2.75 -4.10
C ASP A 13 -12.97 3.24 -3.12
N GLU A 14 -13.17 4.56 -3.03
CA GLU A 14 -14.18 5.15 -2.16
C GLU A 14 -15.60 4.62 -2.45
N THR A 15 -15.90 4.33 -3.72
CA THR A 15 -17.24 3.84 -4.12
C THR A 15 -17.46 2.35 -3.82
N GLY A 16 -16.38 1.59 -3.58
CA GLY A 16 -16.41 0.14 -3.44
C GLY A 16 -16.69 -0.61 -4.76
N TYR A 17 -16.55 0.06 -5.90
CA TYR A 17 -16.77 -0.50 -7.24
C TYR A 17 -15.51 -1.00 -7.90
N ILE A 18 -14.34 -0.53 -7.47
CA ILE A 18 -13.04 -0.95 -8.00
C ILE A 18 -12.18 -1.50 -6.86
N ILE A 19 -11.51 -2.62 -7.12
CA ILE A 19 -10.38 -3.08 -6.31
C ILE A 19 -9.09 -2.68 -7.00
N TYR A 20 -8.16 -2.12 -6.24
CA TYR A 20 -6.74 -2.03 -6.56
C TYR A 20 -6.03 -3.19 -5.91
N TYR A 21 -5.17 -3.89 -6.65
CA TYR A 21 -4.40 -4.98 -6.10
C TYR A 21 -3.06 -5.18 -6.81
N ALA A 22 -2.10 -5.77 -6.12
CA ALA A 22 -0.83 -6.20 -6.70
C ALA A 22 -0.10 -7.19 -5.77
N SER A 23 0.82 -7.96 -6.35
CA SER A 23 1.78 -8.72 -5.55
C SER A 23 2.81 -7.79 -4.89
N THR A 24 3.46 -8.25 -3.82
CA THR A 24 4.46 -7.43 -3.09
C THR A 24 5.53 -6.90 -4.03
N LEU A 25 6.11 -7.77 -4.86
CA LEU A 25 7.22 -7.46 -5.76
C LEU A 25 6.80 -6.95 -7.15
N GLU A 26 5.50 -6.82 -7.42
CA GLU A 26 5.02 -6.26 -8.70
C GLU A 26 5.40 -4.77 -8.83
N ASP A 27 5.73 -4.33 -10.04
CA ASP A 27 6.03 -2.93 -10.34
C ASP A 27 4.80 -2.11 -10.76
N LYS A 28 3.62 -2.74 -10.82
CA LYS A 28 2.34 -2.16 -11.27
C LYS A 28 1.20 -2.49 -10.33
N LEU A 29 0.24 -1.58 -10.26
CA LEU A 29 -1.08 -1.85 -9.70
C LEU A 29 -2.04 -2.34 -10.78
N PHE A 30 -2.84 -3.33 -10.43
CA PHE A 30 -3.96 -3.80 -11.24
C PHE A 30 -5.27 -3.35 -10.63
N THR A 31 -6.28 -3.25 -11.49
CA THR A 31 -7.64 -2.95 -11.05
C THR A 31 -8.64 -3.93 -11.62
N VAL A 32 -9.69 -4.21 -10.86
CA VAL A 32 -10.80 -5.05 -11.30
C VAL A 32 -12.13 -4.52 -10.74
N PRO A 33 -13.21 -4.50 -11.53
CA PRO A 33 -14.53 -4.14 -11.02
C PRO A 33 -15.05 -5.16 -10.00
N THR A 34 -15.45 -4.68 -8.82
CA THR A 34 -15.96 -5.54 -7.73
C THR A 34 -17.23 -6.30 -8.11
N LYS A 35 -18.02 -5.77 -9.06
CA LYS A 35 -19.21 -6.45 -9.58
C LYS A 35 -18.90 -7.81 -10.23
N LEU A 36 -17.70 -7.96 -10.79
CA LEU A 36 -17.29 -9.19 -11.47
C LEU A 36 -16.94 -10.25 -10.44
N ILE A 37 -16.05 -9.94 -9.50
CA ILE A 37 -15.62 -10.89 -8.47
C ILE A 37 -16.71 -11.27 -7.45
N ARG A 38 -17.77 -10.45 -7.29
CA ARG A 38 -18.91 -10.76 -6.43
C ARG A 38 -19.89 -11.75 -7.06
N LYS A 39 -19.76 -12.08 -8.35
CA LYS A 39 -20.67 -12.97 -9.07
C LYS A 39 -20.08 -14.38 -9.12
N PRO A 40 -20.59 -15.37 -8.35
CA PRO A 40 -19.98 -16.71 -8.29
C PRO A 40 -19.97 -17.47 -9.61
N SER A 41 -20.84 -17.09 -10.56
CA SER A 41 -20.99 -17.75 -11.86
C SER A 41 -20.12 -17.14 -12.96
N ILE A 42 -19.28 -16.14 -12.65
CA ILE A 42 -18.37 -15.55 -13.62
C ILE A 42 -17.16 -16.48 -13.81
N SER A 43 -16.66 -16.59 -15.04
CA SER A 43 -15.44 -17.37 -15.27
C SER A 43 -14.20 -16.52 -14.95
N THR A 44 -13.07 -17.19 -14.70
CA THR A 44 -11.79 -16.52 -14.46
C THR A 44 -11.37 -15.70 -15.67
N GLU A 45 -11.56 -16.22 -16.89
CA GLU A 45 -11.21 -15.55 -18.15
C GLU A 45 -11.99 -14.24 -18.33
N GLU A 46 -13.27 -14.23 -17.94
CA GLU A 46 -14.10 -13.03 -17.97
C GLU A 46 -13.61 -11.99 -16.95
N VAL A 47 -13.16 -12.41 -15.78
CA VAL A 47 -12.56 -11.50 -14.79
C VAL A 47 -11.24 -10.94 -15.30
N GLU A 48 -10.36 -11.79 -15.82
CA GLU A 48 -9.06 -11.44 -16.39
C GLU A 48 -9.18 -10.44 -17.55
N ALA A 49 -10.16 -10.64 -18.43
CA ALA A 49 -10.44 -9.72 -19.54
C ALA A 49 -10.82 -8.30 -19.09
N HIS A 50 -11.23 -8.13 -17.82
CA HIS A 50 -11.58 -6.85 -17.21
C HIS A 50 -10.54 -6.34 -16.22
N VAL A 51 -9.39 -7.02 -16.10
CA VAL A 51 -8.26 -6.49 -15.36
C VAL A 51 -7.62 -5.36 -16.15
N PHE A 52 -7.55 -4.19 -15.53
CA PHE A 52 -6.84 -3.05 -16.10
C PHE A 52 -5.52 -2.86 -15.35
N ALA A 53 -4.40 -2.93 -16.09
CA ALA A 53 -3.11 -2.52 -15.59
C ALA A 53 -3.10 -1.00 -15.42
N GLY A 54 -3.06 -0.54 -14.18
CA GLY A 54 -3.02 0.86 -13.80
C GLY A 54 -1.64 1.46 -14.04
N GLY A 55 -1.05 2.01 -12.98
CA GLY A 55 0.26 2.64 -13.04
C GLY A 55 1.33 2.01 -12.14
N PRO A 56 2.51 2.64 -12.11
CA PRO A 56 3.65 2.10 -11.39
C PRO A 56 3.40 2.08 -9.89
N LYS A 57 4.03 1.12 -9.21
CA LYS A 57 3.96 0.92 -7.77
C LYS A 57 5.37 0.59 -7.24
N THR A 58 5.64 0.96 -5.98
CA THR A 58 6.84 0.53 -5.25
C THR A 58 6.68 -0.90 -4.72
N VAL A 59 7.75 -1.53 -4.26
CA VAL A 59 7.61 -2.77 -3.49
C VAL A 59 6.81 -2.47 -2.22
N SER A 60 5.68 -3.16 -2.02
CA SER A 60 4.67 -2.73 -1.05
C SER A 60 3.98 -3.90 -0.35
N GLU A 61 3.88 -3.81 0.99
CA GLU A 61 3.12 -4.76 1.82
C GLU A 61 1.63 -4.44 1.80
N SER A 62 1.27 -3.15 1.90
CA SER A 62 -0.12 -2.72 2.03
C SER A 62 -0.39 -1.45 1.25
N ILE A 63 -1.66 -1.30 0.83
CA ILE A 63 -2.20 -0.11 0.18
C ILE A 63 -3.50 0.31 0.84
N VAL A 64 -3.81 1.60 0.79
CA VAL A 64 -5.10 2.16 1.22
C VAL A 64 -5.47 3.33 0.33
N THR A 65 -6.75 3.50 0.04
CA THR A 65 -7.25 4.63 -0.75
C THR A 65 -7.87 5.68 0.16
N ASP A 66 -7.91 6.92 -0.33
CA ASP A 66 -8.74 7.95 0.25
C ASP A 66 -9.88 8.39 -0.68
N LYS A 67 -10.72 9.28 -0.14
CA LYS A 67 -11.85 9.90 -0.85
C LYS A 67 -11.47 10.84 -2.00
N TYR A 68 -10.17 11.09 -2.21
CA TYR A 68 -9.68 11.94 -3.30
C TYR A 68 -9.13 11.10 -4.46
N GLY A 69 -9.24 9.78 -4.40
CA GLY A 69 -8.70 8.86 -5.39
C GLY A 69 -7.17 8.71 -5.31
N ARG A 70 -6.58 9.06 -4.17
CA ARG A 70 -5.16 8.83 -3.90
C ARG A 70 -4.98 7.46 -3.28
N ILE A 71 -3.95 6.74 -3.70
CA ILE A 71 -3.57 5.44 -3.14
C ILE A 71 -2.26 5.61 -2.38
N PHE A 72 -2.26 5.31 -1.10
CA PHE A 72 -1.06 5.29 -0.27
C PHE A 72 -0.52 3.88 -0.24
N LEU A 73 0.79 3.71 -0.38
CA LEU A 73 1.48 2.42 -0.40
C LEU A 73 2.63 2.46 0.61
N THR A 74 2.85 1.33 1.27
CA THR A 74 4.11 1.13 1.99
C THR A 74 5.26 0.91 1.01
N ASP A 75 6.45 1.37 1.37
CA ASP A 75 7.68 1.15 0.62
C ASP A 75 8.81 0.83 1.60
N PHE A 76 8.96 -0.47 1.91
CA PHE A 76 9.95 -0.94 2.87
C PHE A 76 11.39 -0.88 2.32
N GLU A 77 11.58 -0.90 1.00
CA GLU A 77 12.92 -0.81 0.40
C GLU A 77 13.54 0.57 0.66
N HIS A 78 12.71 1.61 0.72
CA HIS A 78 13.16 2.99 0.91
C HIS A 78 12.83 3.56 2.30
N SER A 79 12.30 2.74 3.23
CA SER A 79 11.80 3.21 4.53
C SER A 79 10.84 4.40 4.38
N SER A 80 9.81 4.24 3.54
CA SER A 80 8.97 5.34 3.11
C SER A 80 7.51 4.95 2.91
N ILE A 81 6.66 5.97 2.78
CA ILE A 81 5.31 5.86 2.24
C ILE A 81 5.31 6.55 0.88
N ALA A 82 4.72 5.88 -0.10
CA ALA A 82 4.49 6.43 -1.43
C ALA A 82 3.00 6.76 -1.64
N ILE A 83 2.72 7.58 -2.64
CA ILE A 83 1.38 7.98 -3.04
C ILE A 83 1.21 7.91 -4.56
N ILE A 84 0.07 7.38 -5.00
CA ILE A 84 -0.34 7.35 -6.41
C ILE A 84 -1.59 8.22 -6.57
N GLU A 85 -1.52 9.18 -7.48
CA GLU A 85 -2.64 10.01 -7.91
C GLU A 85 -3.32 9.38 -9.14
N THR A 86 -4.40 8.63 -8.95
CA THR A 86 -5.07 7.91 -10.06
C THR A 86 -5.65 8.87 -11.11
N ASN A 87 -6.19 10.01 -10.67
CA ASN A 87 -6.73 11.06 -11.54
C ASN A 87 -5.66 11.82 -12.33
N ASN A 88 -4.38 11.65 -11.99
CA ASN A 88 -3.24 12.31 -12.65
C ASN A 88 -2.38 11.28 -13.37
N ALA A 89 -3.00 10.48 -14.24
CA ALA A 89 -2.34 9.43 -15.03
C ALA A 89 -1.46 8.48 -14.18
N TRP A 90 -1.95 8.09 -13.00
CA TRP A 90 -1.25 7.21 -12.07
C TRP A 90 0.13 7.71 -11.62
N ASN A 91 0.24 9.02 -11.38
CA ASN A 91 1.48 9.63 -10.95
C ASN A 91 1.91 9.10 -9.57
N LEU A 92 3.05 8.40 -9.52
CA LEU A 92 3.67 7.86 -8.31
C LEU A 92 4.68 8.88 -7.74
N LYS A 93 4.56 9.17 -6.45
CA LYS A 93 5.48 10.07 -5.73
C LYS A 93 5.84 9.47 -4.37
N ASN A 94 7.02 9.81 -3.87
CA ASN A 94 7.33 9.63 -2.45
C ASN A 94 6.51 10.65 -1.63
N LEU A 95 5.81 10.18 -0.60
CA LEU A 95 5.07 11.05 0.32
C LEU A 95 5.98 11.50 1.48
N ILE A 96 6.62 10.54 2.13
CA ILE A 96 7.50 10.78 3.27
C ILE A 96 8.44 9.61 3.47
N GLN A 97 9.67 9.91 3.86
CA GLN A 97 10.73 8.94 4.14
C GLN A 97 11.32 9.24 5.52
N ASP A 98 11.46 8.21 6.35
CA ASP A 98 11.98 8.32 7.71
C ASP A 98 12.46 6.95 8.22
N GLU A 99 13.51 6.92 9.03
CA GLU A 99 14.08 5.68 9.57
C GLU A 99 13.10 4.91 10.48
N ILE A 100 12.11 5.59 11.08
CA ILE A 100 11.05 4.93 11.86
C ILE A 100 10.16 4.05 10.98
N LEU A 101 10.07 4.36 9.68
CA LEU A 101 9.33 3.61 8.66
C LEU A 101 10.16 2.45 8.09
N ARG A 102 11.08 1.86 8.86
CA ARG A 102 12.02 0.83 8.40
C ARG A 102 11.37 -0.32 7.62
N TRP A 103 10.23 -0.81 8.10
CA TRP A 103 9.41 -1.79 7.39
C TRP A 103 7.93 -1.46 7.60
N PRO A 104 7.38 -0.51 6.83
CA PRO A 104 5.98 -0.17 6.95
C PRO A 104 5.15 -1.34 6.42
N TYR A 105 4.29 -1.89 7.27
CA TYR A 105 3.57 -3.13 7.00
C TYR A 105 2.09 -2.87 6.75
N GLY A 106 1.35 -2.47 7.78
CA GLY A 106 -0.08 -2.17 7.68
C GLY A 106 -0.34 -0.68 7.63
N ILE A 107 -1.32 -0.26 6.82
CA ILE A 107 -1.75 1.13 6.74
C ILE A 107 -3.27 1.29 6.79
N SER A 108 -3.74 2.39 7.38
CA SER A 108 -5.16 2.75 7.42
C SER A 108 -5.34 4.26 7.51
N ILE A 109 -6.50 4.78 7.09
CA ILE A 109 -6.80 6.21 7.15
C ILE A 109 -7.96 6.45 8.13
N ALA A 110 -7.76 7.40 9.04
CA ALA A 110 -8.82 7.90 9.90
C ALA A 110 -8.57 9.36 10.30
N ASN A 111 -9.63 10.16 10.41
CA ASN A 111 -9.58 11.54 10.93
C ASN A 111 -8.53 12.45 10.26
N GLY A 112 -8.26 12.27 8.96
CA GLY A 112 -7.27 13.05 8.23
C GLY A 112 -5.81 12.63 8.44
N TYR A 113 -5.59 11.50 9.11
CA TYR A 113 -4.27 10.90 9.31
C TYR A 113 -4.17 9.55 8.61
N LEU A 114 -2.99 9.26 8.06
CA LEU A 114 -2.56 7.92 7.69
C LEU A 114 -1.87 7.30 8.91
N TYR A 115 -2.41 6.19 9.40
CA TYR A 115 -1.82 5.37 10.45
C TYR A 115 -1.01 4.26 9.80
N VAL A 116 0.21 4.07 10.27
CA VAL A 116 1.16 3.09 9.72
C VAL A 116 1.70 2.25 10.86
N THR A 117 1.63 0.92 10.73
CA THR A 117 2.36 0.00 11.58
C THR A 117 3.70 -0.30 10.95
N CYS A 118 4.79 -0.13 11.70
CA CYS A 118 6.14 -0.46 11.27
C CYS A 118 6.55 -1.75 11.97
N SER A 119 6.71 -2.81 11.18
CA SER A 119 7.23 -4.07 11.67
C SER A 119 8.76 -4.01 11.76
N ALA A 120 9.35 -5.00 12.41
CA ALA A 120 10.78 -5.23 12.37
C ALA A 120 11.11 -6.45 11.50
N PHE A 121 10.35 -6.66 10.41
CA PHE A 121 10.45 -7.89 9.63
C PHE A 121 11.87 -8.13 9.10
N ASN A 122 12.60 -7.06 8.74
CA ASN A 122 14.02 -7.15 8.38
C ASN A 122 14.91 -7.76 9.48
N HIS A 123 14.58 -7.59 10.75
CA HIS A 123 15.28 -8.23 11.87
C HIS A 123 14.77 -9.66 12.12
N LEU A 124 13.48 -9.91 11.84
CA LEU A 124 12.85 -11.22 12.05
C LEU A 124 13.25 -12.26 10.99
N ILE A 125 13.68 -11.82 9.81
CA ILE A 125 14.24 -12.70 8.77
C ILE A 125 15.71 -13.03 9.06
N ASP A 126 16.38 -12.25 9.90
CA ASP A 126 17.73 -12.56 10.37
C ASP A 126 17.66 -13.58 11.52
N ASP A 127 18.63 -14.48 11.62
CA ASP A 127 18.65 -15.54 12.65
C ASP A 127 18.94 -14.98 14.06
N ASN A 128 19.14 -13.67 14.20
CA ASN A 128 19.47 -12.95 15.43
C ASN A 128 18.26 -12.22 16.05
N VAL A 129 17.10 -12.87 16.09
CA VAL A 129 15.92 -12.34 16.80
C VAL A 129 16.18 -12.33 18.31
N THR A 130 16.14 -11.15 18.90
CA THR A 130 16.35 -10.89 20.34
C THR A 130 15.04 -10.86 21.13
N GLY A 131 13.88 -10.73 20.45
CA GLY A 131 12.57 -10.54 21.08
C GLY A 131 12.31 -9.12 21.58
N HIS A 132 13.23 -8.19 21.30
CA HIS A 132 13.15 -6.77 21.66
C HIS A 132 13.14 -5.87 20.40
N GLU A 133 12.76 -6.42 19.26
CA GLU A 133 12.73 -5.67 18.02
C GLU A 133 11.74 -4.50 18.13
N PRO A 134 12.10 -3.32 17.62
CA PRO A 134 11.27 -2.14 17.79
C PRO A 134 10.09 -2.18 16.80
N PHE A 135 8.88 -2.28 17.35
CA PHE A 135 7.63 -2.14 16.61
C PHE A 135 7.08 -0.75 16.88
N HIS A 136 6.67 -0.04 15.82
CA HIS A 136 6.14 1.31 15.94
C HIS A 136 4.75 1.40 15.33
N ILE A 137 3.93 2.29 15.89
CA ILE A 137 2.74 2.79 15.22
C ILE A 137 2.92 4.29 15.09
N VAL A 138 2.82 4.80 13.86
CA VAL A 138 2.97 6.22 13.58
C VAL A 138 1.72 6.75 12.89
N LYS A 139 1.52 8.06 12.97
CA LYS A 139 0.53 8.77 12.16
C LYS A 139 1.18 9.88 11.34
N ILE A 140 0.70 10.06 10.13
CA ILE A 140 1.12 11.10 9.19
C ILE A 140 -0.11 11.94 8.85
N ASN A 141 -0.02 13.27 8.98
CA ASN A 141 -1.11 14.16 8.55
C ASN A 141 -1.19 14.12 7.02
N ILE A 142 -2.37 13.85 6.44
CA ILE A 142 -2.58 13.78 4.98
C ILE A 142 -3.64 14.77 4.48
N GLN A 143 -4.02 15.75 5.30
CA GLN A 143 -4.99 16.79 4.95
C GLN A 143 -4.40 17.82 3.97
N ALA A 144 -3.11 18.12 4.10
CA ALA A 144 -2.31 18.82 3.11
C ALA A 144 -1.15 17.89 2.74
N ILE A 145 -1.05 17.52 1.45
CA ILE A 145 0.09 16.75 0.94
C ILE A 145 1.04 17.74 0.30
N ASP A 146 2.15 17.99 0.97
CA ASP A 146 3.21 18.87 0.54
C ASP A 146 4.53 18.43 1.19
N SER A 147 5.63 19.13 0.90
CA SER A 147 6.95 18.79 1.45
C SER A 147 7.07 18.93 2.98
N THR A 148 6.00 19.26 3.71
CA THR A 148 6.00 19.49 5.17
C THR A 148 5.23 18.43 5.95
N ASN A 149 4.79 17.33 5.31
CA ASN A 149 4.20 16.20 6.03
C ASN A 149 5.16 15.76 7.17
N THR A 150 4.62 15.60 8.38
CA THR A 150 5.40 15.20 9.58
C THR A 150 4.92 13.87 10.12
N ILE A 151 5.85 13.01 10.52
CA ILE A 151 5.56 11.76 11.25
C ILE A 151 5.45 12.04 12.75
N LYS A 152 4.48 11.40 13.40
CA LYS A 152 4.37 11.35 14.86
C LYS A 152 4.14 9.91 15.30
N GLU A 153 5.00 9.41 16.16
CA GLU A 153 4.81 8.14 16.86
C GLU A 153 3.64 8.25 17.86
N LEU A 154 2.93 7.14 18.06
CA LEU A 154 1.76 7.02 18.93
C LEU A 154 2.06 6.35 20.27
#